data_AF-A0A355H0S7-F1
#
_entry.id   AF-A0A355H0S7-F1
#
_cell.length_a   1.000
_cell.length_b   1.000
_cell.length_c   1.000
_cell.angle_alpha   90.00
_cell.angle_beta   90.00
_cell.angle_gamma   90.00
#
_symmetry.space_group_name_H-M   'P 1'
#
loop_
_entity.id
_entity.type
_entity.pdbx_description
1 polymer ?
#
loop_
_entity_poly.entity_id
_entity_poly.type
_entity_poly.pdbx_seq_one_letter_code
_entity_poly.pdbx_strand_id
1 'polypeptide(L)' 'MLTEGNIGLMLPCNIIVYAKGGRTVLSIIRPTVAMQMVDNAELQKVAEEVEGKLKKAFDAVK' A
#
# COMPACT_ATOMS: atom_id res chain seq x y z
N MET A 1 8.71 -6.69 -15.89
CA MET A 1 7.46 -7.32 -16.36
C MET A 1 7.07 -8.30 -15.28
N LEU A 2 5.93 -8.04 -14.61
CA LEU A 2 5.40 -8.67 -13.40
C LEU A 2 6.30 -9.74 -12.76
N THR A 3 7.02 -9.34 -11.71
CA THR A 3 8.01 -10.15 -11.00
C THR A 3 7.42 -11.42 -10.36
N GLU A 4 6.09 -11.57 -10.38
CA GLU A 4 5.29 -12.74 -10.02
C GLU A 4 3.97 -12.67 -10.83
N GLY A 5 3.62 -13.73 -11.56
CA GLY A 5 2.41 -13.75 -12.41
C GLY A 5 1.10 -13.58 -11.62
N ASN A 6 1.09 -14.01 -10.35
CA ASN A 6 -0.10 -13.95 -9.47
C ASN A 6 -0.17 -12.69 -8.61
N ILE A 7 0.79 -11.76 -8.71
CA ILE A 7 0.81 -10.54 -7.89
C ILE A 7 -0.43 -9.65 -8.12
N GLY A 8 -1.08 -9.80 -9.28
CA GLY A 8 -2.33 -9.13 -9.61
C GLY A 8 -3.49 -9.45 -8.66
N LEU A 9 -3.44 -10.54 -7.89
CA LEU A 9 -4.45 -10.88 -6.88
C LEU A 9 -4.36 -9.99 -5.63
N MET A 10 -3.19 -9.42 -5.35
CA MET A 10 -2.93 -8.54 -4.20
C MET A 10 -3.03 -7.05 -4.56
N LEU A 11 -3.42 -6.75 -5.80
CA LEU A 11 -3.59 -5.40 -6.34
C LEU A 11 -5.07 -5.17 -6.70
N PRO A 12 -5.60 -3.93 -6.59
CA PRO A 12 -4.95 -2.71 -6.16
C PRO A 12 -4.79 -2.62 -4.62
N CYS A 13 -3.88 -1.74 -4.17
CA CYS A 13 -3.79 -1.39 -2.76
C CYS A 13 -5.06 -0.65 -2.34
N ASN A 14 -5.87 -1.24 -1.46
CA ASN A 14 -7.13 -0.65 -1.05
C ASN A 14 -6.91 0.56 -0.13
N ILE A 15 -7.57 1.67 -0.46
CA ILE A 15 -7.58 2.91 0.31
C ILE A 15 -9.02 3.14 0.78
N ILE A 16 -9.20 3.29 2.08
CA ILE A 16 -10.50 3.51 2.72
C ILE A 16 -10.51 4.90 3.34
N VAL A 17 -11.41 5.76 2.87
CA VAL A 17 -11.64 7.10 3.43
C VAL A 17 -13.01 7.11 4.09
N TYR A 18 -13.09 7.51 5.36
CA TYR A 18 -14.36 7.62 6.07
C TYR A 18 -14.35 8.74 7.11
N ALA A 19 -15.52 9.27 7.44
CA ALA A 19 -15.67 10.26 8.49
C ALA A 19 -16.02 9.58 9.81
N LYS A 20 -15.29 9.88 10.89
CA LYS A 20 -15.60 9.40 12.24
C LYS A 20 -15.39 10.52 13.25
N GLY A 21 -16.45 10.87 13.99
CA GLY A 21 -16.40 11.89 15.03
C GLY A 21 -15.97 13.28 14.53
N GLY A 22 -16.48 13.69 13.36
CA GLY A 22 -16.17 14.99 12.76
C GLY A 22 -14.77 15.09 12.12
N ARG A 23 -14.02 13.99 12.06
CA ARG A 23 -12.69 13.93 11.43
C ARG A 23 -12.69 12.96 10.25
N THR A 24 -11.97 13.32 9.19
CA THR A 24 -11.69 12.43 8.06
C THR A 24 -10.58 11.47 8.47
N VAL A 25 -10.86 10.17 8.39
CA VAL A 25 -9.91 9.09 8.67
C VAL A 25 -9.59 8.40 7.35
N LEU A 26 -8.29 8.27 7.08
CA LEU A 26 -7.76 7.58 5.92
C LEU A 26 -7.04 6.31 6.41
N SER A 27 -7.44 5.15 5.89
CA SER A 27 -6.89 3.83 6.24
C SER A 27 -6.42 3.13 4.99
N ILE A 28 -5.17 2.65 4.98
CA ILE A 28 -4.56 1.97 3.84
C ILE A 28 -3.87 0.71 4.34
N ILE A 29 -3.97 -0.37 3.56
CA ILE A 29 -3.19 -1.57 3.84
C ILE A 29 -1.71 -1.32 3.56
N ARG A 30 -0.82 -1.68 4.50
CA ARG A 30 0.62 -1.49 4.30
C ARG A 30 1.11 -2.43 3.19
N PRO A 31 1.68 -1.91 2.08
CA PRO A 31 2.13 -2.74 0.97
C PRO A 31 3.20 -3.74 1.41
N THR A 32 4.10 -3.33 2.31
CA THR A 32 5.16 -4.21 2.84
C THR A 32 4.59 -5.42 3.58
N VAL A 33 3.52 -5.26 4.34
CA VAL A 33 2.86 -6.37 5.07
C VAL A 33 2.09 -7.27 4.11
N ALA A 34 1.40 -6.72 3.11
CA ALA A 34 0.69 -7.51 2.11
C ALA A 34 1.66 -8.34 1.24
N MET A 35 2.78 -7.72 0.85
CA MET A 35 3.79 -8.35 0.00
C MET A 35 4.75 -9.26 0.78
N GLN A 36 4.82 -9.16 2.11
CA GLN A 36 5.55 -10.13 2.95
C GLN A 36 5.01 -11.56 2.82
N MET A 37 3.75 -11.73 2.43
CA MET A 37 3.18 -13.05 2.15
C MET A 37 3.72 -13.67 0.85
N VAL A 38 4.39 -12.88 0.01
CA VAL A 38 5.00 -13.28 -1.24
C VAL A 38 6.52 -13.29 -1.02
N ASP A 39 7.15 -14.46 -1.06
CA ASP A 39 8.59 -14.64 -0.80
C ASP A 39 9.45 -14.20 -2.00
N ASN A 40 9.36 -12.90 -2.34
CA ASN A 40 10.02 -12.31 -3.48
C ASN A 40 10.68 -10.98 -3.10
N ALA A 41 12.02 -10.99 -3.05
CA ALA A 41 12.85 -9.85 -2.65
C ALA A 41 12.69 -8.62 -3.57
N GLU A 42 12.43 -8.83 -4.86
CA GLU A 42 12.21 -7.72 -5.79
C GLU A 42 10.85 -7.04 -5.55
N LEU A 43 9.84 -7.80 -5.15
CA LEU A 43 8.54 -7.23 -4.76
C LEU A 43 8.61 -6.50 -3.42
N GLN A 44 9.44 -6.94 -2.49
CA GLN A 44 9.68 -6.21 -1.24
C GLN A 44 10.25 -4.81 -1.48
N LYS A 45 11.24 -4.68 -2.38
CA LYS A 45 11.79 -3.36 -2.76
C LYS A 45 10.72 -2.44 -3.35
N VAL A 46 9.86 -2.98 -4.23
CA VAL A 46 8.74 -2.22 -4.81
C VAL A 46 7.73 -1.82 -3.72
N ALA A 47 7.44 -2.71 -2.77
CA ALA A 47 6.52 -2.42 -1.67
C ALA A 47 7.03 -1.28 -0.78
N GLU A 48 8.33 -1.25 -0.48
CA GLU A 48 8.98 -0.15 0.26
C GLU A 48 8.90 1.18 -0.49
N GLU A 49 9.16 1.17 -1.80
CA GLU A 49 9.06 2.37 -2.64
C GLU A 49 7.62 2.92 -2.65
N VAL A 50 6.63 2.04 -2.80
CA VAL A 50 5.20 2.41 -2.80
C VAL A 50 4.78 2.94 -1.43
N GLU A 51 5.19 2.30 -0.33
CA GLU A 51 4.88 2.78 1.02
C GLU A 51 5.46 4.18 1.26
N GLY A 52 6.68 4.44 0.79
CA GLY A 52 7.29 5.78 0.83
C GLY A 52 6.49 6.83 0.05
N LYS A 53 6.00 6.49 -1.14
CA LYS A 53 5.15 7.39 -1.95
C LYS A 53 3.80 7.64 -1.30
N LEU A 54 3.16 6.60 -0.75
CA LEU A 54 1.89 6.73 -0.05
C LEU A 54 2.04 7.65 1.17
N LYS A 55 3.10 7.47 1.98
CA LYS A 55 3.38 8.34 3.12
C LYS A 55 3.51 9.80 2.72
N LYS A 56 4.22 10.10 1.63
CA LYS A 56 4.31 11.48 1.09
C LYS A 56 2.94 12.04 0.69
N ALA A 57 2.08 11.22 0.08
CA ALA A 57 0.72 11.64 -0.27
C ALA A 57 -0.13 11.93 0.98
N PHE A 58 0.00 11.13 2.05
CA PHE A 58 -0.64 11.42 3.34
C PHE A 58 -0.16 12.72 3.96
N ASP A 59 1.16 12.94 3.98
CA ASP A 59 1.74 14.15 4.56
C ASP A 59 1.30 15.41 3.81
N ALA A 60 0.95 15.30 2.52
CA ALA A 60 0.44 16.39 1.71
C ALA A 60 -1.05 16.72 1.92
N VAL A 61 -1.84 15.80 2.51
CA VAL A 61 -3.28 15.96 2.77
C VAL A 61 -3.54 16.43 4.21
N LYS A 62 -2.48 16.81 4.93
CA LYS A 62 -2.53 17.27 6.31
C LYS A 62 -3.08 18.70 6.45
#